data_AF-A0A0G3XG44-F1
#
_entry.id   AF-A0A0G3XG44-F1
#
_cell.length_a   1.000
_cell.length_b   1.000
_cell.length_c   1.000
_cell.angle_alpha   90.00
_cell.angle_beta   90.00
_cell.angle_gamma   90.00
#
_symmetry.space_group_name_H-M   'P 1'
#
loop_
_entity.id
_entity.type
_entity.pdbx_description
1 polymer ?
#
loop_
_entity_poly.entity_id
_entity_poly.type
_entity_poly.pdbx_seq_one_letter_code
_entity_poly.pdbx_strand_id
1 'polypeptide(L)'
;MQSKKKTDALFKSVGELANLSAFLLYLAEAGNDRLTINQAAFFLIAAAADARGVPLTMGEIMERGEGVLTQSLKTTYKVLLEPKKGSPSAVNWLTREPDPDDERRKYLKLTPQGRKVASAALLAAGRA
;
A
#
# COMPACT_ATOMS: atom_id res chain seq x y z
N MET A 1 -40.32 -25.88 10.75
CA MET A 1 -40.75 -24.61 11.36
C MET A 1 -39.55 -23.65 11.36
N GLN A 2 -39.68 -22.57 10.59
CA GLN A 2 -38.85 -21.35 10.53
C GLN A 2 -37.33 -21.48 10.39
N SER A 3 -36.92 -21.46 9.12
CA SER A 3 -35.67 -20.85 8.63
C SER A 3 -35.50 -19.44 9.19
N LYS A 4 -34.83 -19.31 10.33
CA LYS A 4 -34.15 -18.06 10.68
C LYS A 4 -32.83 -18.04 9.92
N LYS A 5 -32.88 -17.75 8.61
CA LYS A 5 -31.72 -17.22 7.88
C LYS A 5 -31.35 -15.91 8.56
N LYS A 6 -30.53 -16.00 9.62
CA LYS A 6 -29.91 -14.86 10.24
C LYS A 6 -29.01 -14.25 9.19
N THR A 7 -29.41 -13.07 8.72
CA THR A 7 -28.58 -12.08 8.04
C THR A 7 -27.44 -11.72 9.00
N ASP A 8 -26.44 -12.59 9.09
CA ASP A 8 -25.28 -12.40 9.96
C ASP A 8 -24.48 -11.18 9.50
N ALA A 9 -23.70 -10.58 10.39
CA ALA A 9 -22.89 -9.40 10.13
C ALA A 9 -22.02 -9.57 8.86
N LEU A 10 -21.52 -10.78 8.61
CA LEU A 10 -20.77 -11.10 7.40
C LEU A 10 -21.57 -10.89 6.10
N PHE A 11 -22.86 -11.26 6.10
CA PHE A 11 -23.74 -11.05 4.94
C PHE A 11 -23.94 -9.56 4.64
N LYS A 12 -23.93 -8.72 5.68
CA LYS A 12 -24.02 -7.25 5.53
C LYS A 12 -22.73 -6.63 4.97
N SER A 13 -21.59 -7.29 5.14
CA SER A 13 -20.26 -6.82 4.69
C SER A 13 -19.80 -7.41 3.35
N VAL A 14 -20.65 -8.14 2.61
CA VAL A 14 -20.28 -8.75 1.32
C VAL A 14 -19.74 -7.70 0.32
N GLY A 15 -20.36 -6.53 0.25
CA GLY A 15 -19.89 -5.44 -0.61
C GLY A 15 -18.52 -4.90 -0.20
N GLU A 16 -18.25 -4.77 1.11
CA GLU A 16 -16.96 -4.30 1.64
C GLU A 16 -15.85 -5.32 1.32
N LEU A 17 -16.14 -6.61 1.49
CA LEU A 17 -15.22 -7.69 1.14
C LEU A 17 -14.96 -7.76 -0.37
N ALA A 18 -16.00 -7.60 -1.19
CA ALA A 18 -15.84 -7.54 -2.64
C ALA A 18 -14.95 -6.36 -3.07
N ASN A 19 -15.20 -5.18 -2.52
CA ASN A 19 -14.40 -3.99 -2.80
C ASN A 19 -12.95 -4.14 -2.35
N LEU A 20 -12.71 -4.68 -1.14
CA LEU A 20 -11.37 -4.99 -0.66
C LEU A 20 -10.66 -6.00 -1.56
N SER A 21 -11.36 -7.04 -2.01
CA SER A 21 -10.79 -8.04 -2.91
C SER A 21 -10.40 -7.43 -4.26
N ALA A 22 -11.26 -6.60 -4.86
CA ALA A 22 -10.99 -5.92 -6.11
C ALA A 22 -9.79 -4.96 -5.99
N PHE A 23 -9.72 -4.23 -4.88
CA PHE A 23 -8.58 -3.36 -4.56
C PHE A 23 -7.26 -4.15 -4.53
N LEU A 24 -7.21 -5.25 -3.78
CA LEU A 24 -6.01 -6.06 -3.62
C LEU A 24 -5.60 -6.77 -4.91
N LEU A 25 -6.57 -7.27 -5.68
CA LEU A 25 -6.32 -7.88 -6.98
C LEU A 25 -5.73 -6.87 -7.96
N TYR A 26 -6.26 -5.64 -7.99
CA TYR A 26 -5.69 -4.59 -8.82
C TYR A 26 -4.24 -4.27 -8.43
N LEU A 27 -3.93 -4.16 -7.13
CA LEU A 27 -2.55 -3.94 -6.70
C LEU A 27 -1.63 -5.11 -7.08
N ALA A 28 -2.11 -6.35 -6.97
CA ALA A 28 -1.34 -7.52 -7.36
C ALA A 28 -1.03 -7.53 -8.87
N GLU A 29 -2.01 -7.17 -9.70
CA GLU A 29 -1.86 -7.08 -11.16
C GLU A 29 -0.95 -5.91 -11.59
N ALA A 30 -1.12 -4.74 -10.97
CA ALA A 30 -0.33 -3.55 -11.29
C ALA A 30 1.11 -3.61 -10.74
N GLY A 31 1.32 -4.43 -9.70
CA GLY A 31 2.60 -4.64 -9.06
C GLY A 31 3.56 -5.46 -9.94
N ASN A 32 4.63 -5.97 -9.33
CA ASN A 32 5.36 -7.08 -9.93
C ASN A 32 4.75 -8.40 -9.47
N ASP A 33 5.02 -9.50 -10.18
CA ASP A 33 4.53 -10.87 -9.88
C ASP A 33 4.81 -11.36 -8.44
N ARG A 34 5.53 -10.58 -7.63
CA ARG A 34 5.94 -10.90 -6.25
C ARG A 34 5.50 -9.85 -5.24
N LEU A 35 4.55 -8.97 -5.56
CA LEU A 35 4.04 -7.99 -4.60
C LEU A 35 3.34 -8.73 -3.44
N THR A 36 4.01 -8.74 -2.29
CA THR A 36 3.47 -9.36 -1.07
C THR A 36 2.43 -8.46 -0.41
N ILE A 37 1.52 -9.05 0.39
CA ILE A 37 0.53 -8.31 1.19
C ILE A 37 1.22 -7.29 2.11
N ASN A 38 2.37 -7.65 2.71
CA ASN A 38 3.15 -6.74 3.56
C ASN A 38 3.69 -5.53 2.78
N GLN A 39 4.14 -5.72 1.54
CA GLN A 39 4.58 -4.62 0.68
C GLN A 39 3.39 -3.76 0.24
N ALA A 40 2.24 -4.37 -0.08
CA ALA A 40 1.01 -3.63 -0.38
C ALA A 40 0.56 -2.80 0.82
N ALA A 41 0.52 -3.37 2.03
CA ALA A 41 0.19 -2.65 3.26
C ALA A 41 1.17 -1.50 3.53
N PHE A 42 2.48 -1.75 3.38
CA PHE A 42 3.51 -0.72 3.50
C PHE A 42 3.26 0.44 2.51
N PHE A 43 2.99 0.11 1.24
CA PHE A 43 2.66 1.10 0.21
C PHE A 43 1.44 1.93 0.60
N LEU A 44 0.37 1.29 1.07
CA LEU A 44 -0.88 1.98 1.42
C LEU A 44 -0.71 2.93 2.61
N ILE A 45 0.07 2.54 3.62
CA ILE A 45 0.38 3.42 4.76
C ILE A 45 1.17 4.65 4.27
N ALA A 46 2.20 4.44 3.44
CA ALA A 46 2.97 5.53 2.84
C ALA A 46 2.10 6.46 1.98
N ALA A 47 1.30 5.87 1.09
CA ALA A 47 0.40 6.56 0.18
C ALA A 47 -0.61 7.44 0.93
N ALA A 48 -1.26 6.88 1.95
CA ALA A 48 -2.23 7.62 2.76
C ALA A 48 -1.58 8.74 3.58
N ALA A 49 -0.33 8.57 4.02
CA ALA A 49 0.38 9.61 4.76
C ALA A 49 0.83 10.76 3.83
N ASP A 50 1.40 10.44 2.67
CA ASP A 50 1.79 11.42 1.66
C ASP A 50 0.57 12.18 1.11
N ALA A 51 -0.54 11.50 0.81
CA ALA A 51 -1.78 12.14 0.34
C ALA A 51 -2.38 13.12 1.38
N ARG A 52 -2.07 12.95 2.66
CA ARG A 52 -2.48 13.87 3.74
C ARG A 52 -1.49 15.03 3.96
N GLY A 53 -0.39 15.08 3.21
CA GLY A 53 0.67 16.07 3.39
C GLY A 53 1.59 15.80 4.59
N VAL A 54 1.54 14.60 5.17
CA VAL A 54 2.36 14.18 6.32
C VAL A 54 3.15 12.92 5.97
N PRO A 55 4.06 12.99 4.99
CA PRO A 55 4.80 11.82 4.51
C PRO A 55 5.65 11.22 5.65
N LEU A 56 5.87 9.91 5.59
CA LEU A 56 6.54 9.16 6.65
C LEU A 56 7.85 8.58 6.18
N THR A 57 8.78 8.44 7.10
CA THR A 57 9.98 7.63 6.93
C THR A 57 9.64 6.14 7.01
N MET A 58 10.57 5.30 6.52
CA MET A 58 10.45 3.84 6.66
C MET A 58 10.28 3.42 8.13
N GLY A 59 11.02 4.04 9.06
CA GLY A 59 10.95 3.70 10.48
C GLY A 59 9.55 3.93 11.05
N GLU A 60 8.98 5.11 10.80
CA GLU A 60 7.63 5.47 11.26
C GLU A 60 6.54 4.57 10.66
N ILE A 61 6.68 4.13 9.39
CA ILE A 61 5.73 3.17 8.80
C ILE A 61 5.82 1.81 9.49
N MET A 62 7.04 1.33 9.77
CA MET A 62 7.24 0.06 10.47
C MET A 62 6.68 0.09 11.89
N GLU A 63 6.82 1.22 12.59
CA GLU A 63 6.24 1.46 13.92
C GLU A 63 4.70 1.43 13.88
N ARG A 64 4.09 2.11 12.89
CA ARG A 64 2.63 2.07 12.67
C ARG A 64 2.10 0.69 12.30
N GLY A 65 2.97 -0.18 11.80
CA GLY A 65 2.64 -1.56 11.50
C GLY A 65 2.53 -2.46 12.74
N GLU A 66 2.79 -1.96 13.95
CA GLU A 66 2.67 -2.66 15.25
C GLU A 66 3.25 -4.09 15.25
N GLY A 67 4.36 -4.31 14.53
CA GLY A 67 5.02 -5.62 14.42
C GLY A 67 4.39 -6.61 13.43
N VAL A 68 3.25 -6.27 12.81
CA VAL A 68 2.67 -7.02 11.68
C VAL A 68 3.56 -6.88 10.44
N LEU A 69 4.10 -5.68 10.23
CA LEU A 69 5.11 -5.45 9.21
C LEU A 69 6.43 -6.10 9.64
N THR A 70 6.84 -7.13 8.90
CA THR A 70 8.03 -7.94 9.20
C THR A 70 9.32 -7.14 9.00
N GLN A 71 10.37 -7.42 9.80
CA GLN A 71 11.67 -6.74 9.64
C GLN A 71 12.28 -6.91 8.24
N SER A 72 11.93 -7.98 7.52
CA SER A 72 12.31 -8.18 6.12
C SER A 72 11.84 -7.06 5.19
N LEU A 73 10.77 -6.33 5.53
CA LEU A 73 10.31 -5.19 4.74
C LEU A 73 11.37 -4.10 4.63
N LYS A 74 12.25 -3.92 5.62
CA LYS A 74 13.33 -2.92 5.57
C LYS A 74 14.23 -3.09 4.35
N THR A 75 14.35 -4.31 3.83
CA THR A 75 15.14 -4.62 2.63
C THR A 75 14.26 -4.78 1.40
N THR A 76 13.07 -5.38 1.54
CA THR A 76 12.23 -5.74 0.39
C THR A 76 11.31 -4.62 -0.10
N TYR A 77 11.06 -3.56 0.68
CA TYR A 77 10.23 -2.44 0.21
C TYR A 77 10.83 -1.68 -0.98
N LYS A 78 12.14 -1.89 -1.26
CA LYS A 78 12.83 -1.27 -2.40
C LYS A 78 12.18 -1.60 -3.74
N VAL A 79 11.45 -2.71 -3.85
CA VAL A 79 10.68 -3.04 -5.05
C VAL A 79 9.57 -2.03 -5.34
N LEU A 80 9.14 -1.23 -4.36
CA LEU A 80 8.14 -0.17 -4.53
C LEU A 80 8.76 1.14 -5.01
N LEU A 81 10.09 1.26 -4.99
CA LEU A 81 10.79 2.49 -5.30
C LEU A 81 11.04 2.66 -6.80
N GLU A 82 11.62 3.79 -7.16
CA GLU A 82 12.17 4.03 -8.51
C GLU A 82 13.21 2.95 -8.90
N PRO A 83 13.16 2.44 -10.14
CA PRO A 83 14.13 1.48 -10.64
C PRO A 83 15.54 2.08 -10.67
N LYS A 84 16.51 1.25 -10.31
CA LYS A 84 17.94 1.58 -10.37
C LYS A 84 18.67 0.49 -11.13
N LYS A 85 19.91 0.74 -11.58
CA LYS A 85 20.75 -0.25 -12.30
C LYS A 85 20.86 -1.63 -11.63
N GLY A 86 20.58 -1.75 -10.32
CA GLY A 86 20.55 -3.02 -9.58
C GLY A 86 19.16 -3.51 -9.12
N SER A 87 18.06 -2.86 -9.52
CA SER A 87 16.68 -3.26 -9.15
C SER A 87 15.69 -2.98 -10.30
N PRO A 88 15.80 -3.68 -11.43
CA PRO A 88 14.93 -3.46 -12.59
C PRO A 88 13.47 -3.85 -12.34
N SER A 89 13.20 -4.69 -11.32
CA SER A 89 11.85 -5.12 -10.93
C SER A 89 11.10 -4.11 -10.05
N ALA A 90 11.67 -2.92 -9.83
CA ALA A 90 11.04 -1.91 -8.99
C ALA A 90 9.90 -1.20 -9.76
N VAL A 91 8.74 -1.09 -9.12
CA VAL A 91 7.49 -0.65 -9.76
C VAL A 91 7.31 0.86 -9.79
N ASN A 92 8.23 1.63 -9.22
CA ASN A 92 8.21 3.09 -9.23
C ASN A 92 6.93 3.71 -8.62
N TRP A 93 6.45 3.18 -7.50
CA TRP A 93 5.26 3.71 -6.82
C TRP A 93 5.60 4.74 -5.74
N LEU A 94 6.79 4.62 -5.15
CA LEU A 94 7.29 5.49 -4.10
C LEU A 94 8.65 6.09 -4.50
N THR A 95 8.94 7.27 -4.01
CA THR A 95 10.28 7.86 -4.02
C THR A 95 10.73 8.19 -2.60
N ARG A 96 12.03 8.44 -2.43
CA ARG A 96 12.63 8.87 -1.17
C ARG A 96 13.13 10.30 -1.32
N GLU A 97 12.55 11.21 -0.56
CA GLU A 97 13.01 12.59 -0.50
C GLU A 97 13.67 12.86 0.86
N PRO A 98 14.88 13.45 0.89
CA PRO A 98 15.51 13.84 2.13
C PRO A 98 14.71 14.95 2.82
N ASP A 99 14.69 14.96 4.15
CA ASP A 99 14.22 16.09 4.93
C ASP A 99 15.17 17.29 4.71
N PRO A 100 14.67 18.49 4.38
CA PRO A 100 15.50 19.69 4.20
C PRO A 100 16.33 20.05 5.44
N ASP A 101 15.85 19.71 6.64
CA ASP A 101 16.48 20.05 7.91
C ASP A 101 17.37 18.91 8.46
N ASP A 102 17.18 17.68 7.97
CA ASP A 102 17.99 16.51 8.32
C ASP A 102 18.05 15.48 7.17
N GLU A 103 19.09 15.56 6.35
CA GLU A 103 19.29 14.66 5.20
C GLU A 103 19.34 13.14 5.55
N ARG A 104 19.50 12.80 6.84
CA ARG A 104 19.45 11.41 7.32
C ARG A 104 18.02 10.88 7.32
N ARG A 105 17.02 11.75 7.47
CA ARG A 105 15.60 11.39 7.38
C ARG A 105 15.16 11.41 5.92
N LYS A 106 14.56 10.30 5.50
CA LYS A 106 14.09 10.11 4.11
C LYS A 106 12.61 9.80 4.13
N TYR A 107 11.81 10.76 3.72
CA TYR A 107 10.37 10.63 3.59
C TYR A 107 10.01 9.83 2.34
N LEU A 108 9.02 8.97 2.48
CA LEU A 108 8.45 8.21 1.39
C LEU A 108 7.25 8.95 0.83
N LYS A 109 7.33 9.30 -0.46
CA LYS A 109 6.29 10.03 -1.18
C LYS A 109 5.80 9.26 -2.39
N LEU A 110 4.56 9.51 -2.79
CA LEU A 110 4.03 8.93 -4.02
C LEU A 110 4.69 9.57 -5.24
N THR A 111 5.17 8.73 -6.14
CA THR A 111 5.49 9.17 -7.51
C THR A 111 4.19 9.42 -8.27
N PRO A 112 4.22 10.06 -9.46
CA PRO A 112 3.05 10.15 -10.33
C PRO A 112 2.44 8.78 -10.65
N GLN A 113 3.28 7.76 -10.86
CA GLN A 113 2.83 6.40 -11.11
C GLN A 113 2.17 5.77 -9.88
N GLY A 114 2.75 5.96 -8.68
CA GLY A 114 2.14 5.51 -7.43
C GLY A 114 0.79 6.14 -7.18
N ARG A 115 0.63 7.45 -7.44
CA ARG A 115 -0.68 8.14 -7.34
C ARG A 115 -1.70 7.53 -8.29
N LYS A 116 -1.30 7.28 -9.54
CA LYS A 116 -2.17 6.66 -10.54
C LYS A 116 -2.62 5.26 -10.09
N VAL A 117 -1.70 4.43 -9.62
CA VAL A 117 -2.02 3.08 -9.14
C VAL A 117 -2.94 3.10 -7.93
N ALA A 118 -2.66 3.93 -6.92
CA ALA A 118 -3.52 4.03 -5.73
C ALA A 118 -4.94 4.48 -6.11
N SER A 119 -5.05 5.46 -7.00
CA SER A 119 -6.36 5.97 -7.47
C SER A 119 -7.12 4.92 -8.28
N ALA A 120 -6.43 4.19 -9.17
CA ALA A 120 -7.03 3.14 -9.98
C ALA A 120 -7.45 1.92 -9.13
N ALA A 121 -6.71 1.59 -8.09
CA ALA A 121 -7.08 0.56 -7.13
C ALA A 121 -8.37 0.92 -6.38
N LEU A 122 -8.51 2.18 -5.95
CA LEU A 122 -9.74 2.69 -5.33
C LEU A 122 -10.93 2.62 -6.30
N LEU A 123 -10.73 3.06 -7.54
CA LEU A 123 -11.73 2.97 -8.61
C LEU A 123 -12.19 1.52 -8.84
N ALA A 124 -11.25 0.57 -8.91
CA ALA A 124 -11.55 -0.85 -9.05
C ALA A 124 -12.37 -1.39 -7.86
N ALA A 125 -12.17 -0.82 -6.67
CA ALA A 125 -12.94 -1.12 -5.46
C ALA A 125 -14.29 -0.38 -5.39
N GLY A 126 -14.74 0.25 -6.49
CA GLY A 126 -15.99 1.02 -6.52
C GLY A 126 -15.94 2.27 -5.65
N ARG A 127 -14.75 2.80 -5.34
CA ARG A 127 -14.55 4.01 -4.55
C ARG A 127 -13.79 5.04 -5.36
N ALA A 128 -14.44 6.15 -5.71
CA ALA A 128 -13.81 7.30 -6.35
C ALA A 128 -14.43 8.59 -5.82
#